data_AF-X1IXF5-F1
#
_entry.id   AF-X1IXF5-F1
#
_cell.length_a   1.000
_cell.length_b   1.000
_cell.length_c   1.000
_cell.angle_alpha   90.00
_cell.angle_beta   90.00
_cell.angle_gamma   90.00
#
_symmetry.space_group_name_H-M   'P 1'
#
loop_
_entity.id
_entity.type
_entity.pdbx_description
1 polymer ?
#
loop_
_entity_poly.entity_id
_entity_poly.type
_entity_poly.pdbx_seq_one_letter_code
_entity_poly.pdbx_strand_id
1 'polypeptide(L)'
;YKHPGFLSSGTVGKAAVPSGASTGTHEALELRDGNLSRYFGKGVLKAVANVKEIIAPHIVGLDALDQEEIDKRLIQLDGTPSKKKLGANAILSVSMAVAQAASQATSLPLYNYLGKKETYLLPVPLINILNGGSHADNNVDIQEFMIVPTGSPNFSEAIRMSAEVFHHLKKILRKKDYSTSVGDEGGFAPNLKSNEEALELILESIQKAGYRPGEDIFLAIDVAASEFFTDKKYFFKKSDGSKRSSDEMINFYESLVQKYPII
;
A
#
# COMPACT_ATOMS: atom_id res chain seq x y z
N TYR A 1 -15.92 -28.59 11.94
CA TYR A 1 -15.76 -27.12 12.11
C TYR A 1 -16.01 -26.45 10.76
N LYS A 2 -17.03 -25.60 10.62
CA LYS A 2 -17.38 -24.90 9.37
C LYS A 2 -16.67 -23.55 9.32
N HIS A 3 -15.40 -23.54 8.96
CA HIS A 3 -14.65 -22.30 8.78
C HIS A 3 -13.93 -22.37 7.42
N PRO A 4 -14.04 -21.35 6.56
CA PRO A 4 -13.75 -21.48 5.13
C PRO A 4 -12.27 -21.72 4.78
N GLY A 5 -11.35 -21.47 5.72
CA GLY A 5 -9.92 -21.80 5.57
C GLY A 5 -9.51 -23.18 6.08
N PHE A 6 -10.44 -24.05 6.45
CA PHE A 6 -10.16 -25.40 6.98
C PHE A 6 -10.42 -26.45 5.91
N LEU A 7 -9.40 -27.25 5.62
CA LEU A 7 -9.51 -28.37 4.69
C LEU A 7 -9.80 -29.67 5.45
N SER A 8 -10.34 -30.67 4.73
CA SER A 8 -10.56 -32.02 5.27
C SER A 8 -9.26 -32.72 5.71
N SER A 9 -8.13 -32.32 5.14
CA SER A 9 -6.77 -32.73 5.55
C SER A 9 -6.36 -32.21 6.93
N GLY A 10 -7.12 -31.28 7.53
CA GLY A 10 -6.77 -30.58 8.76
C GLY A 10 -5.92 -29.33 8.55
N THR A 11 -5.54 -29.01 7.31
CA THR A 11 -4.79 -27.78 6.97
C THR A 11 -5.63 -26.52 7.21
N VAL A 12 -4.98 -25.46 7.69
CA VAL A 12 -5.64 -24.18 8.02
C VAL A 12 -4.92 -23.00 7.38
N GLY A 13 -5.59 -22.32 6.44
CA GLY A 13 -5.14 -21.04 5.90
C GLY A 13 -5.69 -19.84 6.65
N LYS A 14 -4.92 -18.75 6.74
CA LYS A 14 -5.30 -17.54 7.48
C LYS A 14 -4.91 -16.29 6.71
N ALA A 15 -5.88 -15.43 6.44
CA ALA A 15 -5.62 -14.13 5.83
C ALA A 15 -6.32 -13.01 6.58
N ALA A 16 -5.67 -11.85 6.61
CA ALA A 16 -6.26 -10.59 7.01
C ALA A 16 -6.30 -9.66 5.79
N VAL A 17 -7.24 -8.72 5.78
CA VAL A 17 -7.43 -7.78 4.67
C VAL A 17 -6.92 -6.40 5.10
N PRO A 18 -6.00 -5.77 4.35
CA PRO A 18 -5.56 -4.40 4.62
C PRO A 18 -6.69 -3.39 4.34
N SER A 19 -6.53 -2.17 4.84
CA SER A 19 -7.48 -1.07 4.67
C SER A 19 -6.70 0.18 4.29
N GLY A 20 -7.02 0.77 3.13
CA GLY A 20 -6.42 2.04 2.68
C GLY A 20 -7.01 3.26 3.41
N ALA A 21 -6.23 4.35 3.47
CA ALA A 21 -6.68 5.65 3.98
C ALA A 21 -7.25 6.53 2.86
N SER A 22 -6.58 6.58 1.70
CA SER A 22 -6.97 7.30 0.48
C SER A 22 -7.58 6.33 -0.55
N THR A 23 -8.84 5.94 -0.34
CA THR A 23 -9.53 4.98 -1.21
C THR A 23 -10.03 5.62 -2.50
N GLY A 24 -9.72 5.02 -3.65
CA GLY A 24 -10.24 5.43 -4.94
C GLY A 24 -11.76 5.27 -5.06
N THR A 25 -12.40 6.16 -5.82
CA THR A 25 -13.88 6.20 -5.99
C THR A 25 -14.48 4.96 -6.68
N HIS A 26 -13.64 4.15 -7.32
CA HIS A 26 -14.04 2.95 -8.05
C HIS A 26 -13.55 1.64 -7.39
N GLU A 27 -13.01 1.72 -6.16
CA GLU A 27 -12.58 0.53 -5.43
C GLU A 27 -13.75 -0.38 -5.05
N ALA A 28 -13.45 -1.67 -4.86
CA ALA A 28 -14.39 -2.60 -4.27
C ALA A 28 -14.69 -2.18 -2.82
N LEU A 29 -15.95 -2.27 -2.41
CA LEU A 29 -16.42 -1.64 -1.18
C LEU A 29 -15.99 -2.44 0.06
N GLU A 30 -15.23 -1.80 0.95
CA GLU A 30 -14.96 -2.30 2.29
C GLU A 30 -16.23 -2.16 3.17
N LEU A 31 -16.79 -3.27 3.65
CA LEU A 31 -18.01 -3.24 4.46
C LEU A 31 -17.67 -2.98 5.93
N ARG A 32 -18.14 -1.84 6.44
CA ARG A 32 -18.06 -1.43 7.86
C ARG A 32 -19.44 -1.40 8.53
N ASP A 33 -19.45 -1.52 9.85
CA ASP A 33 -20.66 -1.65 10.66
C ASP A 33 -21.46 -0.35 10.71
N GLY A 34 -20.78 0.81 10.74
CA GLY A 34 -21.39 2.13 10.93
C GLY A 34 -21.86 2.42 12.36
N ASN A 35 -21.59 1.52 13.31
CA ASN A 35 -21.99 1.69 14.70
C ASN A 35 -21.02 2.59 15.47
N LEU A 36 -21.39 3.85 15.71
CA LEU A 36 -20.54 4.84 16.40
C LEU A 36 -20.12 4.42 17.81
N SER A 37 -20.90 3.57 18.50
CA SER A 37 -20.55 3.07 19.84
C SER A 37 -19.37 2.08 19.84
N ARG A 38 -18.95 1.58 18.67
CA ARG A 38 -17.85 0.61 18.54
C ARG A 38 -16.86 1.05 17.48
N TYR A 39 -15.60 1.24 17.89
CA TYR A 39 -14.52 1.66 17.00
C TYR A 39 -14.88 2.89 16.14
N PHE A 40 -15.68 3.83 16.68
CA PHE A 40 -16.12 5.03 15.95
C PHE A 40 -16.82 4.72 14.61
N GLY A 41 -17.60 3.63 14.54
CA GLY A 41 -18.28 3.19 13.32
C GLY A 41 -17.45 2.28 12.41
N LYS A 42 -16.16 2.08 12.71
CA LYS A 42 -15.21 1.32 11.88
C LYS A 42 -15.19 -0.19 12.13
N GLY A 43 -16.10 -0.72 12.96
CA GLY A 43 -16.26 -2.16 13.17
C GLY A 43 -16.57 -2.92 11.88
N VAL A 44 -16.33 -4.23 11.83
CA VAL A 44 -16.51 -5.09 10.64
C VAL A 44 -17.30 -6.38 10.95
N LEU A 45 -18.12 -6.39 11.99
CA LEU A 45 -18.88 -7.59 12.38
C LEU A 45 -19.86 -8.05 11.28
N LYS A 46 -20.42 -7.13 10.49
CA LYS A 46 -21.26 -7.50 9.33
C LYS A 46 -20.48 -8.32 8.30
N ALA A 47 -19.26 -7.90 7.96
CA ALA A 47 -18.39 -8.66 7.05
C ALA A 47 -18.03 -10.04 7.63
N VAL A 48 -17.73 -10.10 8.94
CA VAL A 48 -17.45 -11.38 9.63
C VAL A 48 -18.67 -12.31 9.62
N ALA A 49 -19.88 -11.78 9.83
CA ALA A 49 -21.11 -12.55 9.75
C ALA A 49 -21.34 -13.08 8.33
N ASN A 50 -21.13 -12.23 7.30
CA ASN A 50 -21.21 -12.65 5.90
C ASN A 50 -20.27 -13.83 5.59
N VAL A 51 -19.04 -13.82 6.13
CA VAL A 51 -18.10 -14.95 5.99
C VAL A 51 -18.67 -16.23 6.58
N LYS A 52 -19.20 -16.18 7.81
CA LYS A 52 -19.65 -17.36 8.56
C LYS A 52 -20.99 -17.92 8.09
N GLU A 53 -21.94 -17.03 7.82
CA GLU A 53 -23.35 -17.36 7.65
C GLU A 53 -23.74 -17.47 6.17
N ILE A 54 -23.06 -16.72 5.29
CA ILE A 54 -23.39 -16.69 3.86
C ILE A 54 -22.31 -17.40 3.05
N ILE A 55 -21.05 -17.00 3.17
CA ILE A 55 -19.97 -17.54 2.32
C ILE A 55 -19.67 -19.00 2.67
N ALA A 56 -19.40 -19.30 3.94
CA ALA A 56 -18.93 -20.63 4.33
C ALA A 56 -19.87 -21.77 3.90
N PRO A 57 -21.22 -21.68 4.06
CA PRO A 57 -22.11 -22.74 3.59
C PRO A 57 -22.06 -23.02 2.09
N HIS A 58 -21.65 -22.05 1.27
CA HIS A 58 -21.65 -22.17 -0.19
C HIS A 58 -20.31 -22.60 -0.80
N ILE A 59 -19.24 -22.63 0.00
CA ILE A 59 -17.91 -23.07 -0.47
C ILE A 59 -17.39 -24.30 0.26
N VAL A 60 -18.01 -24.70 1.38
CA VAL A 60 -17.69 -25.98 2.04
C VAL A 60 -17.99 -27.14 1.08
N GLY A 61 -16.99 -27.99 0.89
CA GLY A 61 -17.06 -29.15 -0.02
C GLY A 61 -16.53 -28.89 -1.41
N LEU A 62 -16.20 -27.63 -1.76
CA LEU A 62 -15.44 -27.33 -2.98
C LEU A 62 -13.97 -27.71 -2.80
N ASP A 63 -13.30 -27.99 -3.92
CA ASP A 63 -11.86 -28.24 -3.93
C ASP A 63 -11.09 -26.93 -3.76
N ALA A 64 -10.30 -26.82 -2.70
CA ALA A 64 -9.47 -25.65 -2.42
C ALA A 64 -8.34 -25.44 -3.44
N LEU A 65 -7.99 -26.45 -4.23
CA LEU A 65 -7.04 -26.33 -5.32
C LEU A 65 -7.62 -25.60 -6.54
N ASP A 66 -8.96 -25.52 -6.65
CA ASP A 66 -9.66 -24.76 -7.69
C ASP A 66 -9.99 -23.33 -7.20
N GLN A 67 -8.94 -22.52 -7.11
CA GLN A 67 -9.04 -21.12 -6.67
C GLN A 67 -10.03 -20.32 -7.55
N GLU A 68 -10.06 -20.60 -8.86
CA GLU A 68 -10.90 -19.88 -9.81
C GLU A 68 -12.38 -20.16 -9.56
N GLU A 69 -12.77 -21.42 -9.34
CA GLU A 69 -14.15 -21.78 -8.99
C GLU A 69 -14.57 -21.16 -7.65
N ILE A 70 -13.69 -21.18 -6.65
CA ILE A 70 -13.99 -20.58 -5.36
C ILE A 70 -14.21 -19.06 -5.50
N ASP A 71 -13.32 -18.35 -6.20
CA ASP A 71 -13.46 -16.91 -6.40
C ASP A 71 -14.69 -16.56 -7.26
N LYS A 72 -15.00 -17.35 -8.30
CA LYS A 72 -16.24 -17.22 -9.08
C LYS A 72 -17.46 -17.36 -8.19
N ARG A 73 -17.50 -18.38 -7.33
CA ARG A 73 -18.60 -18.59 -6.38
C ARG A 73 -18.74 -17.41 -5.42
N LEU A 74 -17.65 -16.88 -4.88
CA LEU A 74 -17.65 -15.70 -4.00
C LEU A 74 -18.22 -14.46 -4.70
N ILE A 75 -17.80 -14.20 -5.94
CA ILE A 75 -18.28 -13.07 -6.75
C ILE A 75 -19.77 -13.23 -7.08
N GLN A 76 -20.21 -14.43 -7.47
CA GLN A 76 -21.61 -14.72 -7.79
C GLN A 76 -22.53 -14.58 -6.56
N LEU A 77 -22.08 -15.02 -5.38
CA LEU A 77 -22.83 -14.90 -4.12
C LEU A 77 -23.12 -13.44 -3.74
N ASP A 78 -22.14 -12.56 -3.98
CA ASP A 78 -22.32 -11.13 -3.81
C ASP A 78 -23.24 -10.54 -4.88
N GLY A 79 -22.98 -10.86 -6.15
CA GLY A 79 -23.81 -10.46 -7.27
C GLY A 79 -23.76 -8.97 -7.61
N THR A 80 -22.84 -8.20 -7.02
CA THR A 80 -22.65 -6.78 -7.34
C THR A 80 -21.26 -6.52 -7.92
N PRO A 81 -21.11 -5.56 -8.86
CA PRO A 81 -19.80 -5.24 -9.44
C PRO A 81 -18.75 -4.82 -8.41
N SER A 82 -19.16 -4.06 -7.39
CA SER A 82 -18.27 -3.50 -6.37
C SER A 82 -18.15 -4.35 -5.11
N LYS A 83 -18.71 -5.56 -5.07
CA LYS A 83 -18.68 -6.44 -3.89
C LYS A 83 -19.36 -5.85 -2.64
N LYS A 84 -20.33 -4.95 -2.83
CA LYS A 84 -20.93 -4.16 -1.75
C LYS A 84 -21.90 -4.93 -0.86
N LYS A 85 -22.40 -6.09 -1.30
CA LYS A 85 -23.40 -6.86 -0.54
C LYS A 85 -22.73 -7.67 0.56
N LEU A 86 -21.65 -8.37 0.24
CA LEU A 86 -20.88 -9.16 1.19
C LEU A 86 -19.73 -8.36 1.82
N GLY A 87 -19.21 -7.37 1.10
CA GLY A 87 -18.01 -6.63 1.44
C GLY A 87 -16.78 -7.24 0.76
N ALA A 88 -15.99 -6.41 0.09
CA ALA A 88 -14.74 -6.82 -0.53
C ALA A 88 -13.76 -7.42 0.51
N ASN A 89 -13.77 -6.89 1.74
CA ASN A 89 -13.03 -7.41 2.88
C ASN A 89 -13.48 -8.81 3.30
N ALA A 90 -14.77 -9.15 3.23
CA ALA A 90 -15.23 -10.51 3.47
C ALA A 90 -14.73 -11.47 2.39
N ILE A 91 -14.93 -11.11 1.12
CA ILE A 91 -14.56 -11.95 -0.03
C ILE A 91 -13.05 -12.18 -0.08
N LEU A 92 -12.25 -11.12 0.00
CA LEU A 92 -10.79 -11.21 -0.08
C LEU A 92 -10.21 -12.02 1.08
N SER A 93 -10.78 -11.89 2.29
CA SER A 93 -10.31 -12.68 3.44
C SER A 93 -10.46 -14.18 3.20
N VAL A 94 -11.55 -14.60 2.55
CA VAL A 94 -11.81 -16.01 2.25
C VAL A 94 -10.95 -16.48 1.08
N SER A 95 -10.91 -15.72 -0.01
CA SER A 95 -10.09 -16.01 -1.20
C SER A 95 -8.62 -16.28 -0.82
N MET A 96 -8.02 -15.37 -0.05
CA MET A 96 -6.62 -15.50 0.40
C MET A 96 -6.42 -16.61 1.43
N ALA A 97 -7.38 -16.82 2.34
CA ALA A 97 -7.29 -17.91 3.31
C ALA A 97 -7.35 -19.29 2.62
N VAL A 98 -8.17 -19.45 1.58
CA VAL A 98 -8.22 -20.66 0.76
C VAL A 98 -6.91 -20.87 0.03
N ALA A 99 -6.39 -19.86 -0.67
CA ALA A 99 -5.10 -19.96 -1.37
C ALA A 99 -3.96 -20.39 -0.42
N GLN A 100 -3.93 -19.84 0.79
CA GLN A 100 -2.96 -20.25 1.81
C GLN A 100 -3.16 -21.70 2.24
N ALA A 101 -4.40 -22.11 2.54
CA ALA A 101 -4.70 -23.47 2.95
C ALA A 101 -4.28 -24.48 1.86
N ALA A 102 -4.58 -24.17 0.60
CA ALA A 102 -4.23 -24.98 -0.55
C ALA A 102 -2.71 -25.07 -0.78
N SER A 103 -1.98 -23.95 -0.62
CA SER A 103 -0.51 -23.94 -0.69
C SER A 103 0.12 -24.84 0.37
N GLN A 104 -0.40 -24.79 1.60
CA GLN A 104 0.08 -25.64 2.69
C GLN A 104 -0.26 -27.11 2.47
N ALA A 105 -1.46 -27.43 1.97
CA ALA A 105 -1.86 -28.80 1.68
C ALA A 105 -1.01 -29.44 0.57
N THR A 106 -0.50 -28.62 -0.36
CA THR A 106 0.43 -29.05 -1.40
C THR A 106 1.90 -28.94 -1.00
N SER A 107 2.19 -28.54 0.25
CA SER A 107 3.55 -28.30 0.75
C SER A 107 4.36 -27.32 -0.11
N LEU A 108 3.68 -26.38 -0.76
CA LEU A 108 4.29 -25.32 -1.56
C LEU A 108 4.24 -23.99 -0.79
N PRO A 109 5.31 -23.17 -0.84
CA PRO A 109 5.20 -21.80 -0.38
C PRO A 109 4.20 -21.03 -1.25
N LEU A 110 3.47 -20.08 -0.66
CA LEU A 110 2.36 -19.38 -1.33
C LEU A 110 2.75 -18.76 -2.68
N TYR A 111 3.93 -18.13 -2.79
CA TYR A 111 4.40 -17.53 -4.04
C TYR A 111 4.57 -18.58 -5.16
N ASN A 112 4.98 -19.80 -4.80
CA ASN A 112 5.15 -20.89 -5.75
C ASN A 112 3.78 -21.45 -6.16
N TYR A 113 2.91 -21.69 -5.17
CA TYR A 113 1.53 -22.12 -5.39
C TYR A 113 0.75 -21.20 -6.33
N LEU A 114 0.87 -19.88 -6.14
CA LEU A 114 0.20 -18.87 -6.97
C LEU A 114 0.85 -18.70 -8.34
N GLY A 115 2.18 -18.65 -8.39
CA GLY A 115 2.90 -18.33 -9.63
C GLY A 115 3.01 -19.51 -10.60
N LYS A 116 3.24 -20.73 -10.08
CA LYS A 116 3.50 -21.95 -10.88
C LYS A 116 4.54 -21.73 -12.00
N LYS A 117 5.63 -21.02 -11.69
CA LYS A 117 6.71 -20.69 -12.64
C LYS A 117 7.99 -21.41 -12.24
N GLU A 118 8.87 -21.63 -13.21
CA GLU A 118 10.21 -22.17 -12.96
C GLU A 118 11.16 -21.13 -12.38
N THR A 119 10.98 -19.86 -12.76
CA THR A 119 11.82 -18.74 -12.34
C THR A 119 10.98 -17.58 -11.82
N TYR A 120 11.44 -16.95 -10.74
CA TYR A 120 10.78 -15.83 -10.09
C TYR A 120 11.72 -14.62 -10.06
N LEU A 121 11.14 -13.43 -10.25
CA LEU A 121 11.83 -12.17 -10.04
C LEU A 121 11.48 -11.64 -8.65
N LEU A 122 12.48 -11.17 -7.91
CA LEU A 122 12.24 -10.34 -6.74
C LEU A 122 12.00 -8.90 -7.20
N PRO A 123 11.00 -8.20 -6.63
CA PRO A 123 10.67 -6.85 -7.04
C PRO A 123 11.75 -5.86 -6.60
N VAL A 124 11.95 -4.80 -7.38
CA VAL A 124 12.66 -3.62 -6.88
C VAL A 124 11.71 -2.89 -5.91
N PRO A 125 12.11 -2.68 -4.65
CA PRO A 125 11.23 -2.06 -3.68
C PRO A 125 11.17 -0.54 -3.89
N LEU A 126 9.96 0.02 -3.90
CA LEU A 126 9.74 1.46 -3.74
C LEU A 126 9.47 1.69 -2.25
N ILE A 127 10.38 2.40 -1.57
CA ILE A 127 10.35 2.49 -0.11
C ILE A 127 10.06 3.93 0.27
N ASN A 128 8.84 4.16 0.76
CA ASN A 128 8.44 5.46 1.30
C ASN A 128 9.20 5.75 2.60
N ILE A 129 9.96 6.85 2.60
CA ILE A 129 10.78 7.26 3.75
C ILE A 129 10.42 8.65 4.28
N LEU A 130 9.52 9.38 3.61
CA LEU A 130 9.02 10.67 4.03
C LEU A 130 7.56 10.84 3.56
N ASN A 131 6.68 11.13 4.51
CA ASN A 131 5.25 11.18 4.32
C ASN A 131 4.76 12.63 4.25
N GLY A 132 3.78 12.87 3.39
CA GLY A 132 2.94 14.06 3.36
C GLY A 132 1.48 13.68 3.12
N GLY A 133 0.71 14.59 2.51
CA GLY A 133 -0.65 14.29 2.08
C GLY A 133 -1.53 13.76 3.21
N SER A 134 -2.33 12.74 2.94
CA SER A 134 -3.25 12.15 3.94
C SER A 134 -2.56 11.25 4.97
N HIS A 135 -1.28 10.89 4.76
CA HIS A 135 -0.51 9.98 5.64
C HIS A 135 0.25 10.71 6.77
N ALA A 136 0.18 12.03 6.83
CA ALA A 136 0.91 12.84 7.81
C ALA A 136 0.17 14.13 8.21
N ASP A 137 0.28 14.49 9.48
CA ASP A 137 -0.14 15.80 10.00
C ASP A 137 0.99 16.83 9.85
N ASN A 138 1.33 17.15 8.60
CA ASN A 138 2.34 18.13 8.23
C ASN A 138 1.90 19.01 7.05
N ASN A 139 2.79 19.93 6.65
CA ASN A 139 2.58 20.91 5.58
C ASN A 139 3.06 20.45 4.18
N VAL A 140 3.19 19.14 3.95
CA VAL A 140 3.64 18.56 2.67
C VAL A 140 2.43 18.04 1.90
N ASP A 141 2.24 18.45 0.63
CA ASP A 141 1.07 18.07 -0.17
C ASP A 141 1.25 16.72 -0.88
N ILE A 142 2.45 16.42 -1.39
CA ILE A 142 2.77 15.11 -1.98
C ILE A 142 2.70 14.04 -0.88
N GLN A 143 2.05 12.91 -1.16
CA GLN A 143 1.74 11.91 -0.14
C GLN A 143 2.97 11.09 0.25
N GLU A 144 3.78 10.66 -0.72
CA GLU A 144 4.87 9.71 -0.48
C GLU A 144 6.11 10.12 -1.27
N PHE A 145 7.25 10.15 -0.59
CA PHE A 145 8.56 10.33 -1.20
C PHE A 145 9.38 9.07 -0.96
N MET A 146 9.63 8.36 -2.05
CA MET A 146 10.20 7.02 -2.03
C MET A 146 11.63 7.02 -2.57
N ILE A 147 12.41 6.08 -2.06
CA ILE A 147 13.70 5.69 -2.65
C ILE A 147 13.57 4.36 -3.37
N VAL A 148 14.30 4.21 -4.47
CA VAL A 148 14.26 3.03 -5.35
C VAL A 148 15.69 2.53 -5.58
N PRO A 149 16.17 1.53 -4.82
CA PRO A 149 17.56 1.05 -4.87
C PRO A 149 17.80 0.09 -6.06
N THR A 150 17.64 0.59 -7.30
CA THR A 150 17.78 -0.21 -8.53
C THR A 150 19.21 -0.69 -8.79
N GLY A 151 20.23 -0.01 -8.27
CA GLY A 151 21.64 -0.39 -8.42
C GLY A 151 22.08 -1.55 -7.50
N SER A 152 21.16 -2.07 -6.66
CA SER A 152 21.45 -3.19 -5.77
C SER A 152 21.60 -4.52 -6.55
N PRO A 153 22.57 -5.39 -6.18
CA PRO A 153 22.73 -6.69 -6.83
C PRO A 153 21.65 -7.71 -6.47
N ASN A 154 20.90 -7.50 -5.38
CA ASN A 154 19.81 -8.37 -4.94
C ASN A 154 18.84 -7.67 -3.97
N PHE A 155 17.72 -8.31 -3.66
CA PHE A 155 16.69 -7.74 -2.78
C PHE A 155 17.18 -7.45 -1.36
N SER A 156 17.99 -8.34 -0.77
CA SER A 156 18.50 -8.13 0.59
C SER A 156 19.39 -6.89 0.69
N GLU A 157 20.25 -6.69 -0.31
CA GLU A 157 21.10 -5.51 -0.42
C GLU A 157 20.27 -4.24 -0.67
N ALA A 158 19.17 -4.34 -1.45
CA ALA A 158 18.26 -3.21 -1.67
C ALA A 158 17.62 -2.74 -0.35
N ILE A 159 17.15 -3.68 0.48
CA ILE A 159 16.60 -3.37 1.81
C ILE A 159 17.66 -2.77 2.73
N ARG A 160 18.89 -3.30 2.73
CA ARG A 160 20.00 -2.78 3.53
C ARG A 160 20.32 -1.33 3.14
N MET A 161 20.52 -1.07 1.85
CA MET A 161 20.77 0.27 1.31
C MET A 161 19.69 1.25 1.77
N SER A 162 18.42 0.88 1.61
CA SER A 162 17.29 1.72 2.00
C SER A 162 17.21 1.99 3.51
N ALA A 163 17.50 1.00 4.35
CA ALA A 163 17.55 1.18 5.80
C ALA A 163 18.67 2.15 6.23
N GLU A 164 19.84 2.07 5.60
CA GLU A 164 20.95 2.98 5.85
C GLU A 164 20.59 4.42 5.44
N VAL A 165 19.95 4.60 4.27
CA VAL A 165 19.45 5.91 3.82
C VAL A 165 18.41 6.47 4.81
N PHE A 166 17.44 5.67 5.23
CA PHE A 166 16.42 6.06 6.22
C PHE A 166 17.05 6.54 7.54
N HIS A 167 18.06 5.84 8.05
CA HIS A 167 18.76 6.25 9.27
C HIS A 167 19.62 7.50 9.10
N HIS A 168 20.18 7.75 7.91
CA HIS A 168 20.87 9.01 7.61
C HIS A 168 19.89 10.17 7.50
N LEU A 169 18.74 9.96 6.85
CA LEU A 169 17.67 10.95 6.79
C LEU A 169 17.23 11.36 8.20
N LYS A 170 17.03 10.40 9.12
CA LYS A 170 16.73 10.68 10.53
C LYS A 170 17.74 11.62 11.19
N LYS A 171 19.04 11.40 10.95
CA LYS A 171 20.12 12.23 11.51
C LYS A 171 20.09 13.65 10.92
N ILE A 172 19.86 13.77 9.61
CA ILE A 172 19.77 15.06 8.91
C ILE A 172 18.58 15.86 9.44
N LEU A 173 17.40 15.24 9.54
CA LEU A 173 16.20 15.87 10.08
C LEU A 173 16.44 16.40 11.50
N ARG A 174 16.99 15.58 12.41
CA ARG A 174 17.34 16.02 13.78
C ARG A 174 18.33 17.18 13.79
N LYS A 175 19.34 17.17 12.93
CA LYS A 175 20.34 18.25 12.84
C LYS A 175 19.71 19.57 12.38
N LYS A 176 18.66 19.50 11.55
CA LYS A 176 17.89 20.65 11.06
C LYS A 176 16.69 21.00 11.95
N ASP A 177 16.58 20.40 13.13
CA ASP A 177 15.48 20.58 14.09
C ASP A 177 14.08 20.21 13.54
N TYR A 178 14.04 19.29 12.58
CA TYR A 178 12.81 18.71 12.07
C TYR A 178 12.37 17.50 12.90
N SER A 179 11.05 17.30 12.97
CA SER A 179 10.46 16.13 13.61
C SER A 179 10.95 14.83 12.96
N THR A 180 11.18 13.81 13.79
CA THR A 180 11.47 12.44 13.33
C THR A 180 10.41 11.44 13.78
N SER A 181 9.21 11.95 14.08
CA SER A 181 8.00 11.12 14.17
C SER A 181 7.70 10.53 12.80
N VAL A 182 7.11 9.33 12.81
CA VAL A 182 6.74 8.61 11.60
C VAL A 182 5.23 8.72 11.36
N GLY A 183 4.82 8.75 10.10
CA GLY A 183 3.41 8.63 9.71
C GLY A 183 2.96 7.18 9.59
N ASP A 184 1.81 6.97 8.95
CA ASP A 184 1.14 5.66 8.88
C ASP A 184 2.00 4.56 8.22
N GLU A 185 2.89 4.94 7.29
CA GLU A 185 3.74 4.02 6.54
C GLU A 185 5.18 3.90 7.07
N GLY A 186 5.49 4.53 8.21
CA GLY A 186 6.82 4.48 8.82
C GLY A 186 7.84 5.48 8.27
N GLY A 187 7.54 6.18 7.17
CA GLY A 187 8.29 7.35 6.72
C GLY A 187 8.18 8.53 7.67
N PHE A 188 9.18 9.42 7.69
CA PHE A 188 9.17 10.60 8.57
C PHE A 188 8.11 11.63 8.14
N ALA A 189 7.50 12.31 9.11
CA ALA A 189 6.47 13.32 8.85
C ALA A 189 6.87 14.73 9.36
N PRO A 190 7.95 15.34 8.84
CA PRO A 190 8.36 16.69 9.25
C PRO A 190 7.50 17.78 8.60
N ASN A 191 7.46 18.96 9.21
CA ASN A 191 7.08 20.18 8.51
C ASN A 191 8.29 20.70 7.74
N LEU A 192 8.13 20.94 6.45
CA LEU A 192 9.19 21.35 5.52
C LEU A 192 8.87 22.71 4.91
N LYS A 193 9.86 23.36 4.31
CA LYS A 193 9.69 24.65 3.64
C LYS A 193 8.95 24.52 2.32
N SER A 194 9.09 23.38 1.65
CA SER A 194 8.44 23.07 0.38
C SER A 194 8.40 21.56 0.14
N ASN A 195 7.60 21.14 -0.84
CA ASN A 195 7.63 19.77 -1.35
C ASN A 195 9.01 19.41 -1.96
N GLU A 196 9.72 20.40 -2.51
CA GLU A 196 11.05 20.22 -3.13
C GLU A 196 12.14 19.96 -2.08
N GLU A 197 12.05 20.59 -0.88
CA GLU A 197 12.98 20.32 0.23
C GLU A 197 12.96 18.83 0.65
N ALA A 198 11.82 18.14 0.52
CA ALA A 198 11.74 16.71 0.81
C ALA A 198 12.70 15.89 -0.09
N LEU A 199 12.69 16.17 -1.40
CA LEU A 199 13.58 15.52 -2.37
C LEU A 199 15.04 15.84 -2.07
N GLU A 200 15.36 17.09 -1.75
CA GLU A 200 16.73 17.52 -1.41
C GLU A 200 17.27 16.81 -0.16
N LEU A 201 16.45 16.70 0.89
CA LEU A 201 16.84 15.99 2.13
C LEU A 201 17.06 14.50 1.88
N ILE A 202 16.24 13.88 1.02
CA ILE A 202 16.41 12.48 0.64
C ILE A 202 17.69 12.30 -0.17
N LEU A 203 17.96 13.15 -1.16
CA LEU A 203 19.22 13.11 -1.91
C LEU A 203 20.44 13.29 -1.00
N GLU A 204 20.39 14.23 -0.06
CA GLU A 204 21.44 14.42 0.94
C GLU A 204 21.64 13.13 1.75
N SER A 205 20.55 12.44 2.15
CA SER A 205 20.62 11.18 2.90
C SER A 205 21.23 10.02 2.10
N ILE A 206 20.93 9.92 0.80
CA ILE A 206 21.51 8.94 -0.12
C ILE A 206 23.03 9.13 -0.19
N GLN A 207 23.47 10.37 -0.41
CA GLN A 207 24.89 10.71 -0.48
C GLN A 207 25.61 10.46 0.85
N LYS A 208 24.99 10.83 1.99
CA LYS A 208 25.56 10.59 3.32
C LYS A 208 25.64 9.12 3.69
N ALA A 209 24.78 8.28 3.13
CA ALA A 209 24.85 6.83 3.26
C ALA A 209 25.94 6.20 2.38
N GLY A 210 26.60 6.97 1.50
CA GLY A 210 27.67 6.49 0.63
C GLY A 210 27.19 5.98 -0.73
N TYR A 211 25.94 6.26 -1.12
CA TYR A 211 25.35 5.84 -2.39
C TYR A 211 25.26 7.00 -3.38
N ARG A 212 25.22 6.70 -4.67
CA ARG A 212 25.11 7.67 -5.77
C ARG A 212 23.65 7.82 -6.20
N PRO A 213 23.03 9.01 -6.04
CA PRO A 213 21.70 9.25 -6.57
C PRO A 213 21.65 9.14 -8.09
N GLY A 214 20.63 8.49 -8.62
CA GLY A 214 20.47 8.27 -10.07
C GLY A 214 21.36 7.17 -10.67
N GLU A 215 22.12 6.46 -9.83
CA GLU A 215 22.87 5.26 -10.24
C GLU A 215 22.58 4.10 -9.29
N ASP A 216 22.84 4.29 -7.99
CA ASP A 216 22.62 3.26 -6.97
C ASP A 216 21.18 3.32 -6.44
N ILE A 217 20.66 4.53 -6.24
CA ILE A 217 19.32 4.80 -5.70
C ILE A 217 18.65 5.94 -6.48
N PHE A 218 17.45 5.68 -6.98
CA PHE A 218 16.57 6.65 -7.63
C PHE A 218 15.46 7.09 -6.66
N LEU A 219 14.66 8.06 -7.10
CA LEU A 219 13.49 8.54 -6.37
C LEU A 219 12.21 8.07 -7.08
N ALA A 220 11.14 7.93 -6.31
CA ALA A 220 9.78 7.83 -6.83
C ALA A 220 8.85 8.67 -5.94
N ILE A 221 7.72 9.11 -6.49
CA ILE A 221 6.73 9.90 -5.74
C ILE A 221 5.34 9.33 -5.96
N ASP A 222 4.56 9.23 -4.88
CA ASP A 222 3.10 9.17 -4.98
C ASP A 222 2.53 10.51 -4.55
N VAL A 223 1.94 11.20 -5.51
CA VAL A 223 1.35 12.51 -5.28
C VAL A 223 -0.05 12.38 -4.68
N ALA A 224 -0.78 11.29 -4.94
CA ALA A 224 -2.18 11.12 -4.58
C ALA A 224 -3.05 12.35 -4.98
N ALA A 225 -2.85 12.86 -6.20
CA ALA A 225 -3.36 14.18 -6.61
C ALA A 225 -4.89 14.34 -6.53
N SER A 226 -5.64 13.24 -6.51
CA SER A 226 -7.09 13.25 -6.27
C SER A 226 -7.48 13.85 -4.92
N GLU A 227 -6.62 13.74 -3.89
CA GLU A 227 -6.87 14.23 -2.52
C GLU A 227 -6.91 15.77 -2.43
N PHE A 228 -6.39 16.45 -3.45
CA PHE A 228 -6.34 17.91 -3.50
C PHE A 228 -6.80 18.49 -4.84
N PHE A 229 -7.48 17.69 -5.66
CA PHE A 229 -8.15 18.16 -6.87
C PHE A 229 -9.57 18.64 -6.54
N THR A 230 -9.81 19.95 -6.60
CA THR A 230 -11.10 20.59 -6.34
C THR A 230 -11.40 21.65 -7.40
N ASP A 231 -12.67 21.78 -7.80
CA ASP A 231 -13.11 22.80 -8.76
C ASP A 231 -12.29 22.83 -10.06
N LYS A 232 -11.94 21.63 -10.57
CA LYS A 232 -11.11 21.43 -11.78
C LYS A 232 -9.67 21.96 -11.67
N LYS A 233 -9.16 22.17 -10.46
CA LYS A 233 -7.79 22.60 -10.19
C LYS A 233 -7.18 21.78 -9.05
N TYR A 234 -5.85 21.71 -9.03
CA TYR A 234 -5.08 21.10 -7.95
C TYR A 234 -4.70 22.18 -6.94
N PHE A 235 -5.09 22.02 -5.69
CA PHE A 235 -4.89 23.01 -4.64
C PHE A 235 -3.89 22.54 -3.58
N PHE A 236 -2.71 23.15 -3.56
CA PHE A 236 -1.61 22.85 -2.64
C PHE A 236 -1.88 23.45 -1.26
N LYS A 237 -2.95 22.97 -0.63
CA LYS A 237 -3.53 23.54 0.59
C LYS A 237 -2.58 23.44 1.79
N LYS A 238 -1.71 22.43 1.82
CA LYS A 238 -0.80 22.18 2.95
C LYS A 238 0.47 23.02 2.84
N SER A 239 0.99 23.24 1.64
CA SER A 239 2.23 23.99 1.42
C SER A 239 1.99 25.49 1.15
N ASP A 240 1.93 25.89 -0.13
CA ASP A 240 2.01 27.30 -0.56
C ASP A 240 0.64 27.92 -0.88
N GLY A 241 -0.45 27.15 -0.82
CA GLY A 241 -1.79 27.59 -1.19
C GLY A 241 -1.98 27.83 -2.69
N SER A 242 -1.03 27.40 -3.53
CA SER A 242 -1.13 27.58 -4.99
C SER A 242 -2.24 26.71 -5.57
N LYS A 243 -2.85 27.21 -6.64
CA LYS A 243 -3.84 26.48 -7.43
C LYS A 243 -3.30 26.29 -8.84
N ARG A 244 -3.27 25.05 -9.30
CA ARG A 244 -2.71 24.67 -10.59
C ARG A 244 -3.76 24.02 -11.46
N SER A 245 -3.81 24.39 -12.73
CA SER A 245 -4.49 23.65 -13.79
C SER A 245 -3.76 22.31 -14.06
N SER A 246 -4.36 21.46 -14.87
CA SER A 246 -3.70 20.22 -15.31
C SER A 246 -2.39 20.49 -16.05
N ASP A 247 -2.34 21.50 -16.92
CA ASP A 247 -1.12 21.85 -17.67
C ASP A 247 -0.02 22.36 -16.73
N GLU A 248 -0.37 23.19 -15.74
CA GLU A 248 0.57 23.65 -14.71
C GLU A 248 1.07 22.50 -13.82
N MET A 249 0.23 21.49 -13.55
CA MET A 249 0.67 20.28 -12.85
C MET A 249 1.61 19.41 -13.66
N ILE A 250 1.34 19.25 -14.97
CA ILE A 250 2.23 18.52 -15.87
C ILE A 250 3.60 19.21 -15.90
N ASN A 251 3.63 20.53 -16.10
CA ASN A 251 4.88 21.31 -16.10
C ASN A 251 5.62 21.20 -14.76
N PHE A 252 4.90 21.16 -13.65
CA PHE A 252 5.50 20.92 -12.34
C PHE A 252 6.20 19.57 -12.27
N TYR A 253 5.53 18.48 -12.69
CA TYR A 253 6.14 17.15 -12.70
C TYR A 253 7.33 17.05 -13.66
N GLU A 254 7.22 17.61 -14.86
CA GLU A 254 8.35 17.68 -15.81
C GLU A 254 9.56 18.38 -15.18
N SER A 255 9.35 19.48 -14.47
CA SER A 255 10.43 20.19 -13.79
C SER A 255 11.08 19.36 -12.69
N LEU A 256 10.31 18.54 -11.96
CA LEU A 256 10.85 17.65 -10.93
C LEU A 256 11.69 16.54 -11.56
N VAL A 257 11.18 15.88 -12.60
CA VAL A 257 11.88 14.78 -13.29
C VAL A 257 13.17 15.27 -13.98
N GLN A 258 13.19 16.52 -14.45
CA GLN A 258 14.41 17.12 -15.03
C GLN A 258 15.49 17.42 -13.97
N LYS A 259 15.09 17.80 -12.76
CA LYS A 259 16.00 18.22 -11.68
C LYS A 259 16.48 17.05 -10.82
N TYR A 260 15.64 16.04 -10.64
CA TYR A 260 15.82 14.96 -9.68
C TYR A 260 15.77 13.60 -10.38
N PRO A 261 16.50 12.58 -9.91
CA PRO A 261 16.51 11.24 -10.52
C PRO A 261 15.23 10.46 -10.17
N ILE A 262 14.07 10.99 -10.57
CA ILE A 262 12.75 10.37 -10.40
C ILE A 262 12.49 9.44 -11.60
N ILE A 263 12.00 8.22 -11.33
CA ILE A 263 11.67 7.20 -12.34
C ILE A 263 10.22 6.73 -12.28
#